data_AF-A0A8C0M6P4-F1
#
_entry.id   AF-A0A8C0M6P4-F1
#
_cell.length_a   1.000
_cell.length_b   1.000
_cell.length_c   1.000
_cell.angle_alpha   90.00
_cell.angle_beta   90.00
_cell.angle_gamma   90.00
#
_symmetry.space_group_name_H-M   'P 1'
#
loop_
_entity.id
_entity.type
_entity.pdbx_description
1 polymer ?
#
loop_
_entity_poly.entity_id
_entity_poly.type
_entity_poly.pdbx_seq_one_letter_code
_entity_poly.pdbx_strand_id
1 'polypeptide(L)'
;LNRSPTFSDPRTEISSLETNQYLCSQLEKNEQNFRDLTERFLTSRATAYILANQLQKYKNEEYKALIDPMLEEEVQFGRELAEKMKPSARLGKYDPLIQAQAQELTHLRQRIQEGKGVCYLFIQHTKNTVKSFEGLLRSTDIASYQGQRFCEQLAQGSQLAESLASKLTTGKLACMLRRPFRSSHK
;
A
#
# COMPACT_ATOMS: atom_id res chain seq x y z
N LEU A 1 -8.09 -48.82 19.99
CA LEU A 1 -7.77 -48.46 18.59
C LEU A 1 -8.72 -47.36 18.15
N ASN A 2 -8.32 -46.09 18.25
CA ASN A 2 -9.01 -44.97 17.62
C ASN A 2 -7.92 -44.01 17.10
N ARG A 3 -7.64 -44.06 15.80
CA ARG A 3 -6.87 -43.04 15.08
C ARG A 3 -7.85 -42.26 14.22
N SER A 4 -8.06 -41.00 14.58
CA SER A 4 -8.67 -40.01 13.69
C SER A 4 -7.55 -39.42 12.82
N PRO A 5 -7.68 -39.39 11.47
CA PRO A 5 -6.74 -38.69 10.63
C PRO A 5 -7.21 -37.22 10.50
N THR A 6 -6.50 -36.30 11.15
CA THR A 6 -6.67 -34.87 10.81
C THR A 6 -5.96 -34.62 9.48
N PHE A 7 -6.76 -34.72 8.43
CA PHE A 7 -6.47 -34.26 7.08
C PHE A 7 -6.11 -32.77 7.12
N SER A 8 -4.83 -32.45 6.98
CA SER A 8 -4.38 -31.09 6.68
C SER A 8 -3.94 -31.09 5.22
N ASP A 9 -4.93 -30.89 4.35
CA ASP A 9 -4.73 -30.65 2.92
C ASP A 9 -3.84 -29.40 2.77
N PRO A 10 -2.72 -29.43 2.02
CA PRO A 10 -1.90 -28.25 1.77
C PRO A 10 -2.59 -27.39 0.72
N ARG A 11 -3.78 -26.88 1.06
CA ARG A 11 -4.43 -25.86 0.26
C ARG A 11 -3.67 -24.57 0.52
N THR A 12 -2.77 -24.26 -0.41
CA THR A 12 -2.07 -23.01 -0.65
C THR A 12 -2.71 -21.85 0.12
N GLU A 13 -2.18 -21.55 1.31
CA GLU A 13 -2.37 -20.26 1.95
C GLU A 13 -1.65 -19.24 1.07
N ILE A 14 -2.33 -18.81 0.00
CA ILE A 14 -1.89 -17.71 -0.85
C ILE A 14 -1.70 -16.53 0.10
N SER A 15 -0.46 -16.11 0.28
CA SER A 15 -0.15 -15.17 1.35
C SER A 15 -0.89 -13.85 1.08
N SER A 16 -1.22 -13.10 2.13
CA SER A 16 -1.78 -11.76 1.98
C SER A 16 -0.95 -10.86 1.03
N LEU A 17 0.35 -11.16 0.86
CA LEU A 17 1.21 -10.47 -0.10
C LEU A 17 0.88 -10.81 -1.56
N GLU A 18 0.62 -12.07 -1.88
CA GLU A 18 0.32 -12.54 -3.24
C GLU A 18 -1.05 -12.03 -3.71
N THR A 19 -2.04 -12.01 -2.82
CA THR A 19 -3.35 -11.42 -3.09
C THR A 19 -3.25 -9.92 -3.37
N ASN A 20 -2.46 -9.18 -2.59
CA ASN A 20 -2.22 -7.75 -2.83
C ASN A 20 -1.50 -7.49 -4.17
N GLN A 21 -0.49 -8.30 -4.52
CA GLN A 21 0.19 -8.18 -5.82
C GLN A 21 -0.74 -8.45 -6.99
N TYR A 22 -1.60 -9.46 -6.88
CA TYR A 22 -2.60 -9.78 -7.89
C TYR A 22 -3.58 -8.61 -8.10
N LEU A 23 -4.11 -8.03 -7.02
CA LEU A 23 -5.04 -6.90 -7.09
C LEU A 23 -4.40 -5.67 -7.73
N CYS A 24 -3.13 -5.35 -7.38
CA CYS A 24 -2.40 -4.26 -8.03
C CYS A 24 -2.24 -4.49 -9.54
N SER A 25 -1.86 -5.72 -9.95
CA SER A 25 -1.73 -6.06 -11.37
C SER A 25 -3.06 -5.96 -12.11
N GLN A 26 -4.17 -6.35 -11.48
CA GLN A 26 -5.50 -6.22 -12.09
C GLN A 26 -5.96 -4.76 -12.20
N LEU A 27 -5.64 -3.93 -11.21
CA LEU A 27 -5.96 -2.50 -11.25
C LEU A 27 -5.22 -1.81 -12.39
N GLU A 28 -3.92 -2.07 -12.53
CA GLU A 28 -3.08 -1.51 -13.60
C GLU A 28 -3.57 -1.92 -15.00
N LYS A 29 -3.95 -3.20 -15.17
CA LYS A 29 -4.56 -3.69 -16.41
C LYS A 29 -5.87 -2.99 -16.72
N ASN A 30 -6.73 -2.82 -15.71
CA ASN A 30 -8.02 -2.17 -15.89
C ASN A 30 -7.86 -0.69 -16.26
N GLU A 31 -6.94 0.02 -15.60
CA GLU A 31 -6.62 1.39 -15.95
C GLU A 31 -6.11 1.53 -17.39
N GLN A 32 -5.24 0.61 -17.83
CA GLN A 32 -4.77 0.62 -19.22
C GLN A 32 -5.92 0.34 -20.20
N ASN A 33 -6.79 -0.63 -19.90
CA ASN A 33 -7.96 -0.92 -20.74
C ASN A 33 -8.90 0.30 -20.86
N PHE A 34 -9.11 1.04 -19.77
CA PHE A 34 -9.90 2.26 -19.80
C PHE A 34 -9.24 3.34 -20.67
N ARG A 35 -7.92 3.50 -20.59
CA ARG A 35 -7.17 4.43 -21.45
C ARG A 35 -7.33 4.07 -22.93
N ASP A 36 -7.05 2.82 -23.28
CA ASP A 36 -7.16 2.33 -24.66
C ASP A 36 -8.59 2.45 -25.21
N LEU A 37 -9.60 2.10 -24.40
CA LEU A 37 -11.00 2.23 -24.81
C LEU A 37 -11.40 3.69 -25.04
N THR A 38 -10.90 4.60 -24.19
CA THR A 38 -11.13 6.04 -24.35
C THR A 38 -10.50 6.57 -25.63
N GLU A 39 -9.26 6.18 -25.93
CA GLU A 39 -8.58 6.57 -27.18
C GLU A 39 -9.33 6.06 -28.42
N ARG A 40 -9.76 4.79 -28.40
CA ARG A 40 -10.56 4.21 -29.49
C ARG A 40 -11.89 4.92 -29.66
N PHE A 41 -12.59 5.21 -28.57
CA PHE A 41 -13.86 5.93 -28.61
C PHE A 41 -13.70 7.33 -29.23
N LEU A 42 -12.68 8.08 -28.79
CA LEU A 42 -12.38 9.41 -29.34
C LEU A 42 -12.01 9.35 -30.82
N THR A 43 -11.21 8.35 -31.22
CA THR A 43 -10.82 8.12 -32.62
C THR A 43 -12.02 7.79 -33.50
N SER A 44 -12.87 6.84 -33.08
CA SER A 44 -14.11 6.49 -33.79
C SER A 44 -15.03 7.70 -33.92
N ARG A 45 -15.15 8.51 -32.88
CA ARG A 45 -15.97 9.72 -32.88
C ARG A 45 -15.43 10.80 -33.83
N ALA A 46 -14.13 11.08 -33.79
CA ALA A 46 -13.50 12.02 -34.73
C ALA A 46 -13.67 11.56 -36.19
N THR A 47 -13.59 10.26 -36.42
CA THR A 47 -13.83 9.66 -37.75
C THR A 47 -15.29 9.87 -38.17
N ALA A 48 -16.25 9.59 -37.29
CA ALA A 48 -17.67 9.82 -37.57
C ALA A 48 -17.97 11.29 -37.89
N TYR A 49 -17.35 12.23 -37.16
CA TYR A 49 -17.47 13.67 -37.40
C TYR A 49 -16.92 14.07 -38.78
N ILE A 50 -15.73 13.61 -39.13
CA ILE A 50 -15.13 13.88 -40.46
C ILE A 50 -16.04 13.33 -41.56
N LEU A 51 -16.56 12.12 -41.39
CA LEU A 51 -17.49 11.50 -42.34
C LEU A 51 -18.80 12.29 -42.45
N ALA A 52 -19.39 12.71 -41.33
CA ALA A 52 -20.61 13.52 -41.31
C ALA A 52 -20.42 14.87 -42.04
N ASN A 53 -19.30 15.55 -41.80
CA ASN A 53 -18.96 16.79 -42.50
C ASN A 53 -18.70 16.58 -43.99
N GLN A 54 -18.06 15.47 -44.36
CA GLN A 54 -17.90 15.09 -45.76
C GLN A 54 -19.26 14.87 -46.43
N LEU A 55 -20.21 14.20 -45.76
CA LEU A 55 -21.57 14.00 -46.28
C LEU A 55 -22.36 15.31 -46.40
N GLN A 56 -22.21 16.22 -45.45
CA GLN A 56 -22.84 17.55 -45.48
C GLN A 56 -22.35 18.39 -46.67
N LYS A 57 -21.05 18.27 -47.04
CA LYS A 57 -20.46 18.95 -48.20
C LYS A 57 -21.16 18.59 -49.51
N TYR A 58 -21.72 17.39 -49.62
CA TYR A 58 -22.45 16.92 -50.81
C TYR A 58 -23.96 17.26 -50.80
N LYS A 59 -24.44 18.11 -49.86
CA LYS A 59 -25.82 18.64 -49.80
C LYS A 59 -26.92 17.58 -50.04
N ASN A 60 -26.83 16.43 -49.38
CA ASN A 60 -27.97 15.51 -49.33
C ASN A 60 -28.98 16.00 -48.29
N GLU A 61 -30.07 16.64 -48.74
CA GLU A 61 -31.14 17.16 -47.88
C GLU A 61 -31.80 16.07 -47.02
N GLU A 62 -31.76 14.82 -47.45
CA GLU A 62 -32.30 13.65 -46.72
C GLU A 62 -31.59 13.35 -45.38
N TYR A 63 -30.30 13.66 -45.23
CA TYR A 63 -29.53 13.30 -44.02
C TYR A 63 -29.34 14.47 -43.05
N LYS A 64 -29.79 15.68 -43.42
CA LYS A 64 -29.64 16.88 -42.59
C LYS A 64 -30.31 16.72 -41.21
N ALA A 65 -31.47 16.06 -41.19
CA ALA A 65 -32.21 15.74 -39.97
C ALA A 65 -31.51 14.71 -39.05
N LEU A 66 -30.55 13.94 -39.57
CA LEU A 66 -29.74 12.99 -38.79
C LEU A 66 -28.42 13.61 -38.29
N ILE A 67 -27.88 14.59 -39.02
CA ILE A 67 -26.58 15.22 -38.71
C ILE A 67 -26.71 16.31 -37.64
N ASP A 68 -27.77 17.13 -37.68
CA ASP A 68 -27.97 18.22 -36.72
C ASP A 68 -28.09 17.74 -35.25
N PRO A 69 -28.82 16.65 -34.94
CA PRO A 69 -28.86 16.09 -33.58
C PRO A 69 -27.50 15.60 -33.08
N MET A 70 -26.65 15.03 -33.95
CA MET A 70 -25.31 14.54 -33.56
C MET A 70 -24.36 15.70 -33.17
N LEU A 71 -24.50 16.86 -33.82
CA LEU A 71 -23.71 18.06 -33.52
C LEU A 71 -24.16 18.76 -32.24
N GLU A 72 -25.48 18.87 -32.01
CA GLU A 72 -26.01 19.40 -30.75
C GLU A 72 -25.72 18.48 -29.56
N GLU A 73 -25.81 17.16 -29.76
CA GLU A 73 -25.41 16.17 -28.77
C GLU A 73 -23.92 16.28 -28.43
N GLU A 74 -23.04 16.63 -29.38
CA GLU A 74 -21.60 16.83 -29.12
C GLU A 74 -21.32 18.01 -28.17
N VAL A 75 -22.01 19.14 -28.36
CA VAL A 75 -21.86 20.34 -27.51
C VAL A 75 -22.44 20.08 -26.12
N GLN A 76 -23.57 19.38 -26.04
CA GLN A 76 -24.22 19.06 -24.78
C GLN A 76 -23.46 17.97 -24.01
N PHE A 77 -22.98 16.95 -24.71
CA PHE A 77 -22.21 15.85 -24.13
C PHE A 77 -20.79 16.27 -23.75
N GLY A 78 -20.14 17.18 -24.48
CA GLY A 78 -18.85 17.77 -24.07
C GLY A 78 -18.96 18.54 -22.75
N ARG A 79 -20.08 19.26 -22.55
CA ARG A 79 -20.39 19.96 -21.30
C ARG A 79 -20.76 18.99 -20.19
N GLU A 80 -21.54 17.94 -20.49
CA GLU A 80 -21.93 16.89 -19.53
C GLU A 80 -20.75 15.97 -19.16
N LEU A 81 -19.80 15.72 -20.06
CA LEU A 81 -18.52 15.07 -19.75
C LEU A 81 -17.65 15.97 -18.91
N ALA A 82 -17.54 17.28 -19.19
CA ALA A 82 -16.79 18.19 -18.32
C ALA A 82 -17.35 18.21 -16.88
N GLU A 83 -18.68 18.09 -16.74
CA GLU A 83 -19.37 17.98 -15.44
C GLU A 83 -19.26 16.58 -14.81
N LYS A 84 -19.43 15.48 -15.55
CA LYS A 84 -19.30 14.09 -15.05
C LYS A 84 -17.86 13.67 -14.81
N MET A 85 -16.92 14.27 -15.53
CA MET A 85 -15.48 14.07 -15.42
C MET A 85 -14.87 15.04 -14.41
N LYS A 86 -15.67 15.87 -13.70
CA LYS A 86 -15.25 16.37 -12.39
C LYS A 86 -14.90 15.15 -11.54
N PRO A 87 -13.64 14.96 -11.16
CA PRO A 87 -13.22 13.81 -10.35
C PRO A 87 -13.92 13.76 -8.97
N SER A 88 -14.50 14.89 -8.56
CA SER A 88 -15.04 15.18 -7.23
C SER A 88 -16.17 14.24 -6.76
N ALA A 89 -17.07 13.76 -7.64
CA ALA A 89 -18.26 13.03 -7.17
C ALA A 89 -18.02 11.55 -6.81
N ARG A 90 -17.00 10.92 -7.40
CA ARG A 90 -16.64 9.51 -7.10
C ARG A 90 -15.47 9.40 -6.11
N LEU A 91 -14.55 10.37 -6.07
CA LEU A 91 -13.44 10.41 -5.12
C LEU A 91 -13.91 10.64 -3.66
N GLY A 92 -14.92 11.48 -3.44
CA GLY A 92 -15.38 11.81 -2.09
C GLY A 92 -15.94 10.64 -1.27
N LYS A 93 -16.33 9.52 -1.90
CA LYS A 93 -16.78 8.31 -1.18
C LYS A 93 -15.64 7.45 -0.65
N TYR A 94 -14.49 7.47 -1.32
CA TYR A 94 -13.30 6.73 -0.91
C TYR A 94 -12.37 7.57 -0.02
N ASP A 95 -12.50 8.90 -0.05
CA ASP A 95 -11.72 9.81 0.80
C ASP A 95 -11.74 9.46 2.29
N PRO A 96 -12.89 9.13 2.93
CA PRO A 96 -12.91 8.76 4.35
C PRO A 96 -12.18 7.44 4.63
N LEU A 97 -12.28 6.46 3.72
CA LEU A 97 -11.60 5.17 3.86
C LEU A 97 -10.09 5.31 3.68
N ILE A 98 -9.66 6.08 2.67
CA ILE A 98 -8.26 6.42 2.42
C ILE A 98 -7.68 7.18 3.61
N GLN A 99 -8.43 8.13 4.16
CA GLN A 99 -8.03 8.90 5.35
C GLN A 99 -7.90 8.01 6.59
N ALA A 100 -8.88 7.12 6.84
CA ALA A 100 -8.82 6.17 7.95
C ALA A 100 -7.60 5.26 7.83
N GLN A 101 -7.32 4.74 6.64
CA GLN A 101 -6.16 3.89 6.37
C GLN A 101 -4.84 4.66 6.53
N ALA A 102 -4.78 5.94 6.14
CA ALA A 102 -3.62 6.81 6.36
C ALA A 102 -3.37 7.11 7.85
N GLN A 103 -4.44 7.29 8.64
CA GLN A 103 -4.36 7.46 10.09
C GLN A 103 -3.87 6.19 10.78
N GLU A 104 -4.41 5.03 10.42
CA GLU A 104 -4.00 3.74 10.98
C GLU A 104 -2.52 3.45 10.67
N LEU A 105 -2.09 3.70 9.42
CA LEU A 105 -0.68 3.59 9.04
C LEU A 105 0.20 4.55 9.86
N THR A 106 -0.24 5.79 10.08
CA THR A 106 0.49 6.74 10.93
C THR A 106 0.62 6.24 12.37
N HIS A 107 -0.46 5.72 12.95
CA HIS A 107 -0.44 5.16 14.29
C HIS A 107 0.48 3.93 14.38
N LEU A 108 0.44 3.01 13.41
CA LEU A 108 1.32 1.84 13.39
C LEU A 108 2.81 2.25 13.29
N ARG A 109 3.11 3.25 12.45
CA ARG A 109 4.46 3.82 12.30
C ARG A 109 4.98 4.42 13.61
N GLN A 110 4.12 5.12 14.34
CA GLN A 110 4.44 5.65 15.66
C GLN A 110 4.74 4.53 16.65
N ARG A 111 3.89 3.50 16.73
CA ARG A 111 4.10 2.34 17.61
C ARG A 111 5.39 1.57 17.31
N ILE A 112 5.75 1.45 16.03
CA ILE A 112 7.04 0.86 15.62
C ILE A 112 8.20 1.69 16.13
N GLN A 113 8.10 3.03 16.10
CA GLN A 113 9.17 3.89 16.63
C GLN A 113 9.27 3.84 18.15
N GLU A 114 8.16 3.88 18.86
CA GLU A 114 8.13 3.70 20.32
C GLU A 114 8.76 2.35 20.70
N GLY A 115 8.41 1.28 19.98
CA GLY A 115 9.00 -0.05 20.15
C GLY A 115 10.52 -0.07 19.92
N LYS A 116 11.04 0.65 18.91
CA LYS A 116 12.49 0.81 18.69
C LYS A 116 13.18 1.50 19.86
N GLY A 117 12.57 2.57 20.38
CA GLY A 117 13.07 3.29 21.55
C GLY A 117 13.21 2.35 22.75
N VAL A 118 12.13 1.63 23.10
CA VAL A 118 12.12 0.66 24.21
C VAL A 118 13.19 -0.42 24.02
N CYS A 119 13.35 -0.96 22.81
CA CYS A 119 14.40 -1.95 22.53
C CYS A 119 15.80 -1.39 22.79
N TYR A 120 16.07 -0.16 22.34
CA TYR A 120 17.37 0.48 22.56
C TYR A 120 17.65 0.70 24.05
N LEU A 121 16.67 1.20 24.81
CA LEU A 121 16.75 1.35 26.25
C LEU A 121 17.03 0.02 26.95
N PHE A 122 16.33 -1.05 26.57
CA PHE A 122 16.54 -2.39 27.13
C PHE A 122 17.93 -2.93 26.83
N ILE A 123 18.44 -2.77 25.61
CA ILE A 123 19.80 -3.17 25.23
C ILE A 123 20.83 -2.43 26.09
N GLN A 124 20.69 -1.10 26.23
CA GLN A 124 21.61 -0.30 27.03
C GLN A 124 21.58 -0.68 28.50
N HIS A 125 20.39 -0.84 29.07
CA HIS A 125 20.21 -1.26 30.46
C HIS A 125 20.84 -2.63 30.72
N THR A 126 20.60 -3.59 29.82
CA THR A 126 21.18 -4.94 29.90
C THR A 126 22.70 -4.88 29.86
N LYS A 127 23.27 -4.12 28.92
CA LYS A 127 24.73 -3.92 28.81
C LYS A 127 25.32 -3.30 30.09
N ASN A 128 24.67 -2.30 30.66
CA ASN A 128 25.11 -1.66 31.91
C ASN A 128 24.98 -2.60 33.12
N THR A 129 23.92 -3.40 33.16
CA THR A 129 23.67 -4.39 34.22
C THR A 129 24.75 -5.47 34.20
N VAL A 130 25.04 -6.06 33.03
CA VAL A 130 26.12 -7.04 32.86
C VAL A 130 27.44 -6.48 33.36
N LYS A 131 27.83 -5.28 32.89
CA LYS A 131 29.09 -4.62 33.32
C LYS A 131 29.18 -4.41 34.83
N SER A 132 28.08 -3.97 35.45
CA SER A 132 28.03 -3.73 36.89
C SER A 132 28.17 -5.04 37.68
N PHE A 133 27.52 -6.10 37.19
CA PHE A 133 27.62 -7.44 37.78
C PHE A 133 29.01 -8.04 37.63
N GLU A 134 29.63 -7.93 36.46
CA GLU A 134 31.02 -8.34 36.22
C GLU A 134 31.98 -7.63 37.19
N GLY A 135 31.79 -6.32 37.42
CA GLY A 135 32.55 -5.55 38.40
C GLY A 135 32.36 -6.06 39.83
N LEU A 136 31.12 -6.38 40.22
CA LEU A 136 30.81 -6.94 41.54
C LEU A 136 31.45 -8.32 41.73
N LEU A 137 31.28 -9.23 40.78
CA LEU A 137 31.86 -10.58 40.82
C LEU A 137 33.38 -10.53 40.98
N ARG A 138 34.05 -9.61 40.26
CA ARG A 138 35.51 -9.41 40.38
C ARG A 138 35.92 -8.94 41.78
N SER A 139 35.03 -8.26 42.50
CA SER A 139 35.28 -7.74 43.86
C SER A 139 34.95 -8.71 44.99
N THR A 140 34.11 -9.72 44.74
CA THR A 140 33.53 -10.59 45.79
C THR A 140 34.00 -12.04 45.75
N ASP A 141 34.90 -12.43 44.82
CA ASP A 141 35.39 -13.82 44.63
C ASP A 141 34.26 -14.89 44.63
N ILE A 142 33.11 -14.52 44.06
CA ILE A 142 31.94 -15.40 43.94
C ILE A 142 32.21 -16.39 42.81
N ALA A 143 31.96 -17.67 43.07
CA ALA A 143 32.20 -18.79 42.13
C ALA A 143 31.76 -18.43 40.71
N SER A 144 32.74 -18.37 39.80
CA SER A 144 32.60 -17.84 38.43
C SER A 144 31.40 -18.42 37.68
N TYR A 145 31.00 -19.66 38.00
CA TYR A 145 29.93 -20.40 37.33
C TYR A 145 28.53 -19.76 37.47
N GLN A 146 28.11 -19.29 38.66
CA GLN A 146 26.77 -18.71 38.83
C GLN A 146 26.68 -17.31 38.21
N GLY A 147 27.74 -16.51 38.35
CA GLY A 147 27.85 -15.21 37.70
C GLY A 147 27.83 -15.32 36.17
N GLN A 148 28.53 -16.32 35.63
CA GLN A 148 28.61 -16.54 34.20
C GLN A 148 27.27 -16.96 33.57
N ARG A 149 26.51 -17.86 34.23
CA ARG A 149 25.15 -18.23 33.79
C ARG A 149 24.21 -17.02 33.68
N PHE A 150 24.30 -16.09 34.63
CA PHE A 150 23.48 -14.88 34.60
C PHE A 150 23.91 -13.92 33.49
N CYS A 151 25.22 -13.72 33.29
CA CYS A 151 25.74 -12.94 32.16
C CYS A 151 25.33 -13.53 30.80
N GLU A 152 25.34 -14.85 30.64
CA GLU A 152 24.85 -15.53 29.44
C GLU A 152 23.37 -15.26 29.18
N GLN A 153 22.52 -15.31 30.21
CA GLN A 153 21.09 -15.00 30.08
C GLN A 153 20.84 -13.55 29.67
N LEU A 154 21.60 -12.60 30.23
CA LEU A 154 21.51 -11.19 29.85
C LEU A 154 22.02 -10.94 28.42
N ALA A 155 23.11 -11.60 28.01
CA ALA A 155 23.62 -11.53 26.65
C ALA A 155 22.60 -12.04 25.62
N GLN A 156 21.92 -13.16 25.92
CA GLN A 156 20.82 -13.68 25.09
C GLN A 156 19.65 -12.69 25.01
N GLY A 157 19.25 -12.07 26.13
CA GLY A 157 18.24 -11.02 26.14
C GLY A 157 18.61 -9.82 25.27
N SER A 158 19.88 -9.38 25.33
CA SER A 158 20.39 -8.30 24.47
C SER A 158 20.35 -8.67 22.99
N GLN A 159 20.73 -9.90 22.63
CA GLN A 159 20.68 -10.37 21.24
C GLN A 159 19.24 -10.43 20.70
N LEU A 160 18.28 -10.88 21.52
CA LEU A 160 16.87 -10.87 21.15
C LEU A 160 16.34 -9.45 20.91
N ALA A 161 16.73 -8.49 21.75
CA ALA A 161 16.36 -7.10 21.58
C ALA A 161 17.02 -6.45 20.36
N GLU A 162 18.28 -6.78 20.05
CA GLU A 162 18.98 -6.36 18.83
C GLU A 162 18.29 -6.95 17.58
N SER A 163 17.90 -8.22 17.62
CA SER A 163 17.11 -8.87 16.57
C SER A 163 15.74 -8.18 16.38
N LEU A 164 15.06 -7.83 17.46
CA LEU A 164 13.80 -7.09 17.38
C LEU A 164 14.00 -5.68 16.80
N ALA A 165 14.99 -4.94 17.27
CA ALA A 165 15.32 -3.61 16.77
C ALA A 165 15.66 -3.62 15.27
N SER A 166 16.42 -4.63 14.81
CA SER A 166 16.73 -4.83 13.39
C SER A 166 15.49 -5.18 12.57
N LYS A 167 14.60 -6.06 13.05
CA LYS A 167 13.33 -6.36 12.37
C LYS A 167 12.42 -5.13 12.22
N LEU A 168 12.39 -4.26 13.24
CA LEU A 168 11.66 -3.00 13.19
C LEU A 168 12.32 -1.97 12.24
N THR A 169 13.62 -2.11 11.96
CA THR A 169 14.40 -1.18 11.12
C THR A 169 14.52 -1.62 9.67
N THR A 170 14.54 -2.93 9.41
CA THR A 170 14.80 -3.54 8.10
C THR A 170 13.58 -4.23 7.51
N GLY A 171 12.54 -4.52 8.31
CA GLY A 171 11.28 -5.07 7.80
C GLY A 171 10.64 -4.13 6.76
N LYS A 172 9.87 -4.70 5.81
CA LYS A 172 9.09 -3.99 4.76
C LYS A 172 8.42 -2.67 5.20
N LEU A 173 8.12 -2.54 6.49
CA LEU A 173 7.65 -1.34 7.18
C LEU A 173 8.57 -0.11 7.02
N ALA A 174 9.89 -0.27 6.96
CA ALA A 174 10.85 0.84 6.77
C ALA A 174 10.80 1.45 5.36
N CYS A 175 10.57 0.63 4.34
CA CYS A 175 10.35 1.11 2.97
C CYS A 175 9.01 1.84 2.83
N MET A 176 7.99 1.44 3.59
CA MET A 176 6.70 2.13 3.67
C MET A 176 6.74 3.40 4.54
N LEU A 177 7.69 3.52 5.46
CA LEU A 177 7.91 4.69 6.33
C LEU A 177 8.59 5.87 5.62
N ARG A 178 9.40 5.61 4.57
CA ARG A 178 10.17 6.66 3.87
C ARG A 178 9.40 7.41 2.79
N ARG A 179 8.29 6.89 2.28
CA ARG A 179 7.49 7.58 1.27
C ARG A 179 6.36 8.36 1.94
N PRO A 180 6.41 9.71 1.98
CA PRO A 180 5.22 10.48 2.29
C PRO A 180 4.15 10.14 1.26
N PHE A 181 2.92 9.91 1.72
CA PHE A 181 1.76 9.82 0.85
C PHE A 181 1.56 11.22 0.24
N ARG A 182 2.17 11.49 -0.92
CA ARG A 182 1.92 12.71 -1.67
C ARG A 182 0.56 12.55 -2.33
N SER A 183 -0.46 13.13 -1.70
CA SER A 183 -1.63 13.59 -2.43
C SER A 183 -1.16 14.67 -3.39
N SER A 184 -0.97 14.32 -4.67
CA SER A 184 -0.76 15.30 -5.72
C SER A 184 -2.11 15.91 -6.07
N HIS A 185 -2.44 16.99 -5.40
CA HIS A 185 -3.40 17.98 -5.91
C HIS A 185 -2.65 19.27 -6.20
N LYS A 186 -2.38 19.49 -7.49
CA LYS A 186 -2.26 20.79 -8.13
C LYS A 186 -2.93 20.70 -9.49
#